data_AF-A0A8C7XC25-F1
#
_entry.id   AF-A0A8C7XC25-F1
#
_cell.length_a   1.000
_cell.length_b   1.000
_cell.length_c   1.000
_cell.angle_alpha   90.00
_cell.angle_beta   90.00
_cell.angle_gamma   90.00
#
_symmetry.space_group_name_H-M   'P 1'
#
loop_
_entity.id
_entity.type
_entity.pdbx_description
1 polymer ?
#
loop_
_entity_poly.entity_id
_entity_poly.type
_entity_poly.pdbx_seq_one_letter_code
_entity_poly.pdbx_strand_id
1 'polypeptide(L)'
;MASVPVYCLCRLPYDVTRFMIECDICQDWFHGSCVGVEENKAAEIDLYHCPNCQVTHGPSVMRKRRGGNKQTDGSAAALRDPSRPVKTGSPQFVRELRSRTFPNADEILLKPSGAQLTVEFLEEHSFSVPVMVLRRDGLGMTLPPASFSVSDIQDHIGPDKEIDVIDVCRQCDLKMRLGDFVEYYNSPNRDRVLNVISLEFSETRLSNLVETPKIVRKLSWVENLWPEESVFERPNVQKYCLMGVKDSYTDFHIDFGGTSVWYHVLRGEKIFYLISPTPANLALFEQWNSSSNQNEMFFGDQVDMCYKCSVKQGNTLFIPTGWIHAVLTPVDCLAFGGNFLHSLNIDMQIRAYEIEKRLSTAELFKFPNFETVCWYAGKHLLDTLRGLRENRRHPASYLINGAKALNNSFRSWTLEWSELECCPAPSSRVNMDTLTEWC
;
A
#
# COMPACT_ATOMS: atom_id res chain seq x y z
N MET A 1 -9.58 41.09 22.99
CA MET A 1 -9.72 39.64 22.77
C MET A 1 -9.92 39.46 21.28
N ALA A 2 -9.00 38.79 20.59
CA ALA A 2 -9.18 38.48 19.17
C ALA A 2 -10.30 37.44 19.06
N SER A 3 -11.42 37.82 18.44
CA SER A 3 -12.52 36.89 18.17
C SER A 3 -12.06 35.88 17.15
N VAL A 4 -12.16 34.59 17.47
CA VAL A 4 -11.86 33.50 16.53
C VAL A 4 -12.78 33.64 15.31
N PRO A 5 -12.25 33.66 14.08
CA PRO A 5 -13.06 33.73 12.87
C PRO A 5 -14.05 32.57 12.80
N VAL A 6 -15.30 32.86 12.46
CA VAL A 6 -16.37 31.87 12.27
C VAL A 6 -16.84 31.87 10.83
N TYR A 7 -17.18 30.70 10.33
CA TYR A 7 -17.56 30.47 8.94
C TYR A 7 -18.91 29.76 8.85
N CYS A 8 -19.39 29.59 7.62
CA CYS A 8 -20.57 28.81 7.27
C CYS A 8 -21.88 29.37 7.87
N LEU A 9 -23.00 28.75 7.48
CA LEU A 9 -24.32 29.01 8.05
C LEU A 9 -24.39 28.65 9.54
N CYS A 10 -23.55 27.72 10.00
CA CYS A 10 -23.53 27.27 11.39
C CYS A 10 -22.69 28.16 12.33
N ARG A 11 -21.97 29.17 11.81
CA ARG A 11 -21.14 30.11 12.59
C ARG A 11 -20.18 29.42 13.57
N LEU A 12 -19.50 28.37 13.09
CA LEU A 12 -18.47 27.66 13.84
C LEU A 12 -17.07 28.06 13.35
N PRO A 13 -16.03 27.94 14.19
CA PRO A 13 -14.64 28.04 13.76
C PRO A 13 -14.27 26.99 12.71
N TYR A 14 -13.15 27.22 12.02
CA TYR A 14 -12.61 26.26 11.06
C TYR A 14 -12.21 24.93 11.72
N ASP A 15 -12.52 23.82 11.06
CA ASP A 15 -12.22 22.45 11.47
C ASP A 15 -11.60 21.69 10.29
N VAL A 16 -10.33 21.29 10.44
CA VAL A 16 -9.55 20.62 9.39
C VAL A 16 -10.09 19.25 8.99
N THR A 17 -10.92 18.62 9.83
CA THR A 17 -11.48 17.28 9.56
C THR A 17 -12.72 17.32 8.68
N ARG A 18 -13.26 18.51 8.39
CA ARG A 18 -14.52 18.68 7.68
C ARG A 18 -14.29 19.37 6.35
N PHE A 19 -14.73 18.72 5.28
CA PHE A 19 -14.75 19.31 3.94
C PHE A 19 -15.52 20.64 3.92
N MET A 20 -14.88 21.69 3.38
CA MET A 20 -15.47 23.01 3.16
C MET A 20 -15.27 23.48 1.71
N ILE A 21 -16.23 24.26 1.21
CA ILE A 21 -16.20 24.89 -0.11
C ILE A 21 -16.43 26.40 0.02
N GLU A 22 -15.68 27.20 -0.74
CA GLU A 22 -15.76 28.66 -0.73
C GLU A 22 -16.80 29.17 -1.73
N CYS A 23 -17.62 30.13 -1.32
CA CYS A 23 -18.58 30.78 -2.21
C CYS A 23 -17.93 31.90 -3.01
N ASP A 24 -17.98 31.83 -4.34
CA ASP A 24 -17.38 32.82 -5.24
C ASP A 24 -18.00 34.22 -5.15
N ILE A 25 -19.21 34.34 -4.59
CA ILE A 25 -19.92 35.63 -4.44
C ILE A 25 -19.57 36.32 -3.13
N CYS A 26 -19.72 35.64 -1.99
CA CYS A 26 -19.56 36.25 -0.68
C CYS A 26 -18.20 35.99 -0.03
N GLN A 27 -17.36 35.14 -0.64
CA GLN A 27 -16.02 34.80 -0.16
C GLN A 27 -16.03 34.21 1.28
N ASP A 28 -17.15 33.57 1.67
CA ASP A 28 -17.29 32.84 2.93
C ASP A 28 -17.20 31.32 2.65
N TRP A 29 -16.80 30.56 3.66
CA TRP A 29 -16.55 29.12 3.57
C TRP A 29 -17.69 28.32 4.18
N PHE A 30 -18.11 27.25 3.50
CA PHE A 30 -19.27 26.46 3.89
C PHE A 30 -18.90 24.98 4.03
N HIS A 31 -19.27 24.36 5.16
CA HIS A 31 -19.16 22.90 5.29
C HIS A 31 -20.03 22.22 4.23
N GLY A 32 -19.47 21.26 3.50
CA GLY A 32 -20.22 20.54 2.47
C GLY A 32 -21.53 19.93 3.00
N SER A 33 -21.49 19.36 4.21
CA SER A 33 -22.68 18.81 4.88
C SER A 33 -23.74 19.85 5.26
N CYS A 34 -23.38 21.13 5.47
CA CYS A 34 -24.32 22.21 5.77
C CYS A 34 -25.04 22.74 4.53
N VAL A 35 -24.48 22.53 3.34
CA VAL A 35 -24.99 23.09 2.07
C VAL A 35 -25.32 22.01 1.04
N GLY A 36 -25.25 20.74 1.42
CA GLY A 36 -25.60 19.60 0.56
C GLY A 36 -24.59 19.33 -0.56
N VAL A 37 -23.33 19.73 -0.37
CA VAL A 37 -22.24 19.47 -1.33
C VAL A 37 -21.33 18.38 -0.75
N GLU A 38 -21.33 17.22 -1.40
CA GLU A 38 -20.35 16.17 -1.11
C GLU A 38 -18.98 16.55 -1.71
N GLU A 39 -17.90 16.17 -1.04
CA GLU A 39 -16.52 16.46 -1.46
C GLU A 39 -16.22 15.98 -2.89
N ASN A 40 -16.77 14.82 -3.27
CA ASN A 40 -16.64 14.27 -4.62
C ASN A 40 -17.36 15.11 -5.71
N LYS A 41 -18.42 15.84 -5.37
CA LYS A 41 -19.20 16.70 -6.27
C LYS A 41 -18.60 18.09 -6.38
N ALA A 42 -17.83 18.52 -5.37
CA ALA A 42 -17.12 19.80 -5.37
C ALA A 42 -16.20 19.95 -6.59
N ALA A 43 -15.55 18.87 -7.03
CA ALA A 43 -14.70 18.85 -8.22
C ALA A 43 -15.45 19.12 -9.56
N GLU A 44 -16.78 18.95 -9.58
CA GLU A 44 -17.63 19.25 -10.73
C GLU A 44 -18.15 20.70 -10.73
N ILE A 45 -18.03 21.40 -9.60
CA ILE A 45 -18.46 22.80 -9.45
C ILE A 45 -17.29 23.70 -9.92
N ASP A 46 -17.57 24.60 -10.85
CA ASP A 46 -16.61 25.58 -11.37
C ASP A 46 -16.63 26.84 -10.52
N LEU A 47 -17.83 27.36 -10.26
CA LEU A 47 -18.08 28.49 -9.35
C LEU A 47 -19.20 28.08 -8.40
N TYR A 48 -18.90 28.03 -7.10
CA TYR A 48 -19.84 27.68 -6.06
C TYR A 48 -20.58 28.93 -5.56
N HIS A 49 -21.91 28.87 -5.58
CA HIS A 49 -22.79 29.87 -4.98
C HIS A 49 -23.52 29.25 -3.78
N CYS A 50 -23.34 29.81 -2.59
CA CYS A 50 -24.02 29.35 -1.39
C CYS A 50 -25.55 29.60 -1.47
N PRO A 51 -26.37 28.96 -0.60
CA PRO A 51 -27.83 29.09 -0.65
C PRO A 51 -28.35 30.53 -0.63
N ASN A 52 -27.68 31.43 0.10
CA ASN A 52 -28.05 32.85 0.16
C ASN A 52 -27.69 33.60 -1.13
N CYS A 53 -26.50 33.37 -1.67
CA CYS A 53 -26.03 34.03 -2.91
C CYS A 53 -26.76 33.51 -4.14
N GLN A 54 -27.21 32.25 -4.12
CA GLN A 54 -27.99 31.66 -5.20
C GLN A 54 -29.28 32.42 -5.51
N VAL A 55 -29.90 33.04 -4.50
CA VAL A 55 -31.16 33.81 -4.68
C VAL A 55 -30.96 35.02 -5.60
N THR A 56 -29.80 35.67 -5.54
CA THR A 56 -29.51 36.92 -6.27
C THR A 56 -28.58 36.75 -7.46
N HIS A 57 -27.72 35.71 -7.45
CA HIS A 57 -26.68 35.49 -8.47
C HIS A 57 -26.90 34.21 -9.27
N GLY A 58 -28.00 33.49 -9.03
CA GLY A 58 -28.31 32.21 -9.69
C GLY A 58 -27.53 31.03 -9.07
N PRO A 59 -27.83 29.79 -9.50
CA PRO A 59 -27.21 28.59 -8.95
C PRO A 59 -25.70 28.51 -9.24
N SER A 60 -25.01 27.62 -8.53
CA SER A 60 -23.60 27.31 -8.77
C SER A 60 -23.35 26.95 -10.24
N VAL A 61 -22.26 27.45 -10.80
CA VAL A 61 -21.84 27.14 -12.17
C VAL A 61 -21.09 25.83 -12.15
N MET A 62 -21.66 24.82 -12.80
CA MET A 62 -20.98 23.53 -12.97
C MET A 62 -19.95 23.64 -14.09
N ARG A 63 -18.83 22.93 -13.96
CA ARG A 63 -17.84 22.82 -15.03
C ARG A 63 -18.54 22.35 -16.30
N LYS A 64 -18.39 23.12 -17.39
CA LYS A 64 -19.00 22.78 -18.68
C LYS A 64 -18.48 21.42 -19.14
N ARG A 65 -19.30 20.37 -18.98
CA ARG A 65 -19.14 19.13 -19.74
C ARG A 65 -19.24 19.52 -21.21
N ARG A 66 -18.13 19.45 -21.94
CA ARG A 66 -18.15 19.55 -23.40
C ARG A 66 -18.98 18.38 -23.94
N GLY A 67 -20.25 18.67 -24.23
CA GLY A 67 -21.19 17.91 -25.06
C GLY A 67 -21.30 16.41 -24.77
N GLY A 68 -22.16 16.04 -23.82
CA GLY A 68 -22.75 14.70 -23.81
C GLY A 68 -23.90 14.61 -24.80
N ASN A 69 -24.08 13.45 -25.43
CA ASN A 69 -25.39 13.08 -25.96
C ASN A 69 -25.93 11.88 -25.17
N LYS A 70 -27.23 11.95 -24.89
CA LYS A 70 -28.03 11.08 -24.04
C LYS A 70 -27.69 9.59 -24.19
N GLN A 71 -27.52 8.94 -23.04
CA GLN A 71 -27.72 7.50 -22.90
C GLN A 71 -29.15 7.16 -23.34
N THR A 72 -29.25 6.53 -24.49
CA THR A 72 -30.25 5.50 -24.77
C THR A 72 -29.48 4.23 -25.07
N ASP A 73 -29.93 3.13 -24.47
CA ASP A 73 -29.39 1.79 -24.60
C ASP A 73 -29.04 1.39 -26.04
N GLY A 74 -27.95 0.63 -26.16
CA GLY A 74 -27.69 -0.24 -27.31
C GLY A 74 -27.20 0.44 -28.58
N SER A 75 -25.89 0.55 -28.75
CA SER A 75 -25.20 0.25 -30.02
C SER A 75 -23.69 0.45 -29.90
N ALA A 76 -22.97 -0.46 -30.56
CA ALA A 76 -21.54 -0.40 -30.76
C ALA A 76 -21.13 0.87 -31.54
N ALA A 77 -19.92 1.34 -31.27
CA ALA A 77 -19.18 2.38 -32.01
C ALA A 77 -19.60 3.85 -31.77
N ALA A 78 -19.10 4.45 -30.69
CA ALA A 78 -18.87 5.90 -30.64
C ALA A 78 -17.39 6.18 -30.95
N LEU A 79 -17.15 6.99 -31.98
CA LEU A 79 -15.85 7.40 -32.48
C LEU A 79 -15.01 8.08 -31.37
N ARG A 80 -13.78 7.59 -31.22
CA ARG A 80 -12.78 8.03 -30.24
C ARG A 80 -12.25 9.42 -30.58
N ASP A 81 -12.04 10.25 -29.57
CA ASP A 81 -11.11 11.39 -29.66
C ASP A 81 -9.70 10.83 -29.36
N PRO A 82 -8.80 10.69 -30.35
CA PRO A 82 -7.47 10.14 -30.15
C PRO A 82 -6.55 11.03 -29.31
N SER A 83 -6.98 12.26 -29.00
CA SER A 83 -6.14 13.27 -28.33
C SER A 83 -6.13 13.17 -26.80
N ARG A 84 -7.05 12.43 -26.18
CA ARG A 84 -7.12 12.31 -24.72
C ARG A 84 -6.36 11.09 -24.22
N PRO A 85 -5.43 11.25 -23.25
CA PRO A 85 -4.71 10.14 -22.68
C PRO A 85 -5.64 9.20 -21.92
N VAL A 86 -5.28 7.90 -21.93
CA VAL A 86 -6.05 6.85 -21.27
C VAL A 86 -5.78 6.90 -19.78
N LYS A 87 -6.84 6.98 -18.97
CA LYS A 87 -6.71 7.00 -17.52
C LYS A 87 -6.46 5.62 -16.95
N THR A 88 -5.49 5.50 -16.04
CA THR A 88 -5.20 4.30 -15.25
C THR A 88 -6.46 3.75 -14.59
N GLY A 89 -6.63 2.43 -14.62
CA GLY A 89 -7.78 1.73 -14.03
C GLY A 89 -9.07 1.78 -14.86
N SER A 90 -9.15 2.62 -15.90
CA SER A 90 -10.32 2.63 -16.79
C SER A 90 -10.49 1.31 -17.57
N PRO A 91 -11.71 0.97 -18.05
CA PRO A 91 -11.90 -0.23 -18.86
C PRO A 91 -11.07 -0.24 -20.16
N GLN A 92 -10.74 0.94 -20.70
CA GLN A 92 -9.84 1.05 -21.85
C GLN A 92 -8.41 0.72 -21.45
N PHE A 93 -7.92 1.29 -20.34
CA PHE A 93 -6.62 0.98 -19.78
C PHE A 93 -6.43 -0.52 -19.58
N VAL A 94 -7.39 -1.21 -18.95
CA VAL A 94 -7.29 -2.66 -18.70
C VAL A 94 -7.24 -3.47 -20.00
N ARG A 95 -8.01 -3.08 -21.03
CA ARG A 95 -7.94 -3.72 -22.35
C ARG A 95 -6.57 -3.54 -23.00
N GLU A 96 -6.02 -2.33 -22.97
CA GLU A 96 -4.69 -2.03 -23.51
C GLU A 96 -3.62 -2.79 -22.72
N LEU A 97 -3.68 -2.78 -21.39
CA LEU A 97 -2.76 -3.50 -20.51
C LEU A 97 -2.72 -5.00 -20.80
N ARG A 98 -3.89 -5.63 -21.03
CA ARG A 98 -3.97 -7.05 -21.39
C ARG A 98 -3.34 -7.37 -22.75
N SER A 99 -3.29 -6.39 -23.66
CA SER A 99 -2.70 -6.55 -25.00
C SER A 99 -1.21 -6.20 -25.08
N ARG A 100 -0.68 -5.52 -24.06
CA ARG A 100 0.74 -5.18 -23.98
C ARG A 100 1.61 -6.43 -23.84
N THR A 101 2.79 -6.37 -24.45
CA THR A 101 3.83 -7.40 -24.36
C THR A 101 4.84 -7.02 -23.29
N PHE A 102 5.20 -7.99 -22.46
CA PHE A 102 6.17 -7.82 -21.38
C PHE A 102 7.14 -9.01 -21.38
N PRO A 103 8.41 -8.82 -20.96
CA PRO A 103 9.28 -9.95 -20.64
C PRO A 103 8.66 -10.82 -19.55
N ASN A 104 8.94 -12.12 -19.60
CA ASN A 104 8.35 -13.07 -18.67
C ASN A 104 9.15 -13.07 -17.36
N ALA A 105 8.46 -12.99 -16.22
CA ALA A 105 9.13 -13.03 -14.91
C ALA A 105 9.90 -14.33 -14.65
N ASP A 106 9.63 -15.41 -15.38
CA ASP A 106 10.41 -16.65 -15.33
C ASP A 106 11.92 -16.46 -15.57
N GLU A 107 12.32 -15.36 -16.23
CA GLU A 107 13.71 -14.97 -16.44
C GLU A 107 14.42 -14.52 -15.15
N ILE A 108 13.67 -14.05 -14.14
CA ILE A 108 14.21 -13.51 -12.88
C ILE A 108 13.75 -14.27 -11.63
N LEU A 109 12.69 -15.08 -11.73
CA LEU A 109 12.09 -15.76 -10.59
C LEU A 109 12.95 -16.92 -10.08
N LEU A 110 13.16 -16.97 -8.77
CA LEU A 110 13.58 -18.20 -8.09
C LEU A 110 12.36 -19.08 -7.80
N LYS A 111 12.47 -20.39 -8.05
CA LYS A 111 11.35 -21.34 -7.92
C LYS A 111 11.65 -22.54 -7.00
N PRO A 112 11.98 -22.31 -5.71
CA PRO A 112 12.18 -23.40 -4.76
C PRO A 112 10.85 -24.11 -4.45
N SER A 113 10.94 -25.36 -3.99
CA SER A 113 9.85 -25.98 -3.24
C SER A 113 9.69 -25.30 -1.87
N GLY A 114 8.54 -25.46 -1.21
CA GLY A 114 8.33 -24.87 0.10
C GLY A 114 9.34 -25.33 1.16
N ALA A 115 9.83 -26.57 1.06
CA ALA A 115 10.87 -27.10 1.96
C ALA A 115 12.27 -26.51 1.70
N GLN A 116 12.54 -26.07 0.46
CA GLN A 116 13.80 -25.43 0.08
C GLN A 116 13.85 -23.95 0.45
N LEU A 117 12.70 -23.30 0.68
CA LEU A 117 12.64 -21.89 1.07
C LEU A 117 12.99 -21.71 2.56
N THR A 118 14.28 -21.72 2.85
CA THR A 118 14.84 -21.52 4.20
C THR A 118 15.51 -20.16 4.35
N VAL A 119 15.98 -19.84 5.57
CA VAL A 119 16.74 -18.60 5.81
C VAL A 119 18.06 -18.66 5.05
N GLU A 120 18.73 -19.80 5.07
CA GLU A 120 20.00 -20.03 4.40
C GLU A 120 19.87 -19.86 2.88
N PHE A 121 18.78 -20.37 2.28
CA PHE A 121 18.47 -20.16 0.87
C PHE A 121 18.34 -18.66 0.53
N LEU A 122 17.65 -17.91 1.38
CA LEU A 122 17.47 -16.48 1.18
C LEU A 122 18.74 -15.68 1.44
N GLU A 123 19.59 -16.08 2.38
CA GLU A 123 20.90 -15.47 2.60
C GLU A 123 21.82 -15.68 1.40
N GLU A 124 21.88 -16.90 0.84
CA GLU A 124 22.67 -17.23 -0.35
C GLU A 124 22.29 -16.36 -1.56
N HIS A 125 21.00 -16.09 -1.73
CA HIS A 125 20.47 -15.29 -2.84
C HIS A 125 20.20 -13.82 -2.46
N SER A 126 20.56 -13.42 -1.24
CA SER A 126 20.29 -12.11 -0.63
C SER A 126 18.82 -11.67 -0.66
N PHE A 127 17.89 -12.61 -0.89
CA PHE A 127 16.48 -12.36 -1.21
C PHE A 127 16.32 -11.15 -2.16
N SER A 128 17.10 -11.10 -3.24
CA SER A 128 17.20 -9.91 -4.10
C SER A 128 16.21 -9.90 -5.26
N VAL A 129 15.63 -11.06 -5.60
CA VAL A 129 14.65 -11.24 -6.68
C VAL A 129 13.40 -11.97 -6.16
N PRO A 130 12.24 -11.83 -6.84
CA PRO A 130 11.01 -12.46 -6.39
C PRO A 130 11.08 -13.98 -6.45
N VAL A 131 10.41 -14.62 -5.49
CA VAL A 131 10.44 -16.06 -5.30
C VAL A 131 9.04 -16.62 -5.49
N MET A 132 8.88 -17.58 -6.39
CA MET A 132 7.62 -18.24 -6.69
C MET A 132 7.61 -19.68 -6.21
N VAL A 133 6.72 -19.99 -5.27
CA VAL A 133 6.51 -21.36 -4.80
C VAL A 133 5.18 -21.87 -5.34
N LEU A 134 5.26 -22.86 -6.23
CA LEU A 134 4.12 -23.36 -7.01
C LEU A 134 3.13 -24.19 -6.17
N ARG A 135 3.58 -24.75 -5.04
CA ARG A 135 2.78 -25.57 -4.14
C ARG A 135 3.07 -25.19 -2.71
N ARG A 136 2.03 -24.98 -1.90
CA ARG A 136 2.18 -24.60 -0.48
C ARG A 136 2.87 -25.64 0.40
N ASP A 137 2.98 -26.88 -0.08
CA ASP A 137 3.65 -27.98 0.62
C ASP A 137 5.06 -27.57 1.08
N GLY A 138 5.34 -27.69 2.37
CA GLY A 138 6.63 -27.33 2.98
C GLY A 138 6.78 -25.86 3.41
N LEU A 139 5.87 -24.94 3.04
CA LEU A 139 5.96 -23.53 3.45
C LEU A 139 5.63 -23.29 4.93
N GLY A 140 5.05 -24.28 5.62
CA GLY A 140 4.63 -24.14 7.01
C GLY A 140 3.61 -23.01 7.20
N MET A 141 2.76 -22.79 6.19
CA MET A 141 1.60 -21.89 6.26
C MET A 141 0.35 -22.72 6.55
N THR A 142 -0.64 -22.08 7.16
CA THR A 142 -1.99 -22.61 7.30
C THR A 142 -2.94 -21.64 6.64
N LEU A 143 -3.86 -22.15 5.82
CA LEU A 143 -4.89 -21.37 5.15
C LEU A 143 -6.20 -22.15 5.16
N PRO A 144 -7.34 -21.46 5.06
CA PRO A 144 -8.63 -22.12 4.87
C PRO A 144 -8.66 -23.01 3.61
N PRO A 145 -9.63 -23.92 3.50
CA PRO A 145 -9.75 -24.80 2.32
C PRO A 145 -10.00 -24.00 1.03
N ALA A 146 -9.70 -24.59 -0.12
CA ALA A 146 -9.88 -23.94 -1.43
C ALA A 146 -11.36 -23.61 -1.76
N SER A 147 -12.31 -24.20 -1.04
CA SER A 147 -13.75 -23.90 -1.14
C SER A 147 -14.15 -22.62 -0.38
N PHE A 148 -13.26 -22.07 0.45
CA PHE A 148 -13.53 -20.88 1.25
C PHE A 148 -13.81 -19.68 0.35
N SER A 149 -14.83 -18.91 0.71
CA SER A 149 -15.46 -17.89 -0.12
C SER A 149 -15.45 -16.52 0.57
N VAL A 150 -15.86 -15.49 -0.16
CA VAL A 150 -16.03 -14.14 0.41
C VAL A 150 -17.15 -14.09 1.46
N SER A 151 -18.14 -14.99 1.36
CA SER A 151 -19.19 -15.14 2.39
C SER A 151 -18.61 -15.69 3.69
N ASP A 152 -17.68 -16.65 3.61
CA ASP A 152 -17.00 -17.16 4.81
C ASP A 152 -16.13 -16.08 5.47
N ILE A 153 -15.51 -15.19 4.69
CA ILE A 153 -14.78 -14.02 5.23
C ILE A 153 -15.72 -13.14 6.07
N GLN A 154 -16.90 -12.82 5.53
CA GLN A 154 -17.93 -12.07 6.24
C GLN A 154 -18.35 -12.75 7.55
N ASP A 155 -18.56 -14.07 7.54
CA ASP A 155 -18.99 -14.80 8.73
C ASP A 155 -17.94 -14.77 9.86
N HIS A 156 -16.66 -14.79 9.50
CA HIS A 156 -15.58 -14.75 10.49
C HIS A 156 -15.31 -13.34 11.03
N ILE A 157 -15.40 -12.31 10.19
CA ILE A 157 -15.08 -10.92 10.55
C ILE A 157 -16.30 -10.16 11.09
N GLY A 158 -17.47 -10.39 10.50
CA GLY A 158 -18.72 -9.69 10.77
C GLY A 158 -19.11 -8.74 9.63
N PRO A 159 -20.40 -8.70 9.23
CA PRO A 159 -20.85 -7.91 8.09
C PRO A 159 -20.75 -6.39 8.30
N ASP A 160 -20.85 -5.93 9.54
CA ASP A 160 -20.82 -4.49 9.88
C ASP A 160 -19.42 -3.88 9.93
N LYS A 161 -18.36 -4.69 9.78
CA LYS A 161 -16.98 -4.17 9.72
C LYS A 161 -16.86 -3.21 8.55
N GLU A 162 -16.49 -1.96 8.83
CA GLU A 162 -16.13 -1.01 7.79
C GLU A 162 -14.76 -1.38 7.20
N ILE A 163 -14.68 -1.38 5.88
CA ILE A 163 -13.49 -1.74 5.11
C ILE A 163 -13.19 -0.66 4.07
N ASP A 164 -11.90 -0.49 3.77
CA ASP A 164 -11.44 0.34 2.65
C ASP A 164 -11.52 -0.45 1.34
N VAL A 165 -12.12 0.19 0.35
CA VAL A 165 -12.41 -0.39 -0.97
C VAL A 165 -11.96 0.59 -2.03
N ILE A 166 -11.33 0.09 -3.08
CA ILE A 166 -10.85 0.90 -4.19
C ILE A 166 -11.89 0.86 -5.31
N ASP A 167 -12.37 2.03 -5.75
CA ASP A 167 -12.99 2.16 -7.07
C ASP A 167 -11.89 2.21 -8.12
N VAL A 168 -11.71 1.09 -8.81
CA VAL A 168 -10.60 0.89 -9.75
C VAL A 168 -10.68 1.87 -10.91
N CYS A 169 -11.86 2.17 -11.43
CA CYS A 169 -12.03 3.08 -12.56
C CYS A 169 -11.66 4.52 -12.21
N ARG A 170 -11.79 4.88 -10.93
CA ARG A 170 -11.50 6.23 -10.42
C ARG A 170 -10.14 6.35 -9.74
N GLN A 171 -9.49 5.22 -9.45
CA GLN A 171 -8.27 5.14 -8.65
C GLN A 171 -8.43 5.92 -7.32
N CYS A 172 -9.54 5.69 -6.62
CA CYS A 172 -9.81 6.33 -5.34
C CYS A 172 -10.39 5.35 -4.32
N ASP A 173 -10.05 5.56 -3.06
CA ASP A 173 -10.59 4.81 -1.93
C ASP A 173 -11.99 5.29 -1.55
N LEU A 174 -12.79 4.36 -1.07
CA LEU A 174 -14.08 4.57 -0.43
C LEU A 174 -14.23 3.60 0.73
N LYS A 175 -15.10 3.93 1.68
CA LYS A 175 -15.45 3.06 2.79
C LYS A 175 -16.81 2.43 2.57
N MET A 176 -16.96 1.16 2.92
CA MET A 176 -18.25 0.46 2.96
C MET A 176 -18.22 -0.68 3.97
N ARG A 177 -19.40 -1.25 4.28
CA ARG A 177 -19.47 -2.43 5.13
C ARG A 177 -19.02 -3.67 4.37
N LEU A 178 -18.37 -4.60 5.06
CA LEU A 178 -17.97 -5.89 4.49
C LEU A 178 -19.18 -6.63 3.91
N GLY A 179 -20.34 -6.57 4.56
CA GLY A 179 -21.59 -7.17 4.05
C GLY A 179 -22.00 -6.62 2.67
N ASP A 180 -21.97 -5.29 2.51
CA ASP A 180 -22.33 -4.62 1.25
C ASP A 180 -21.35 -5.03 0.13
N PHE A 181 -20.05 -5.11 0.45
CA PHE A 181 -19.04 -5.56 -0.50
C PHE A 181 -19.25 -7.03 -0.90
N VAL A 182 -19.59 -7.90 0.04
CA VAL A 182 -19.83 -9.34 -0.24
C VAL A 182 -21.10 -9.55 -1.08
N GLU A 183 -22.15 -8.76 -0.85
CA GLU A 183 -23.33 -8.73 -1.71
C GLU A 183 -22.97 -8.28 -3.13
N TYR A 184 -22.23 -7.17 -3.26
CA TYR A 184 -21.70 -6.69 -4.54
C TYR A 184 -20.83 -7.75 -5.24
N TYR A 185 -19.94 -8.41 -4.50
CA TYR A 185 -19.04 -9.42 -5.04
C TYR A 185 -19.83 -10.63 -5.55
N ASN A 186 -20.86 -11.09 -4.85
CA ASN A 186 -21.65 -12.23 -5.29
C ASN A 186 -22.72 -11.87 -6.33
N SER A 187 -22.96 -10.58 -6.60
CA SER A 187 -23.90 -10.14 -7.62
C SER A 187 -23.48 -10.60 -9.03
N PRO A 188 -24.40 -11.12 -9.86
CA PRO A 188 -24.13 -11.44 -11.26
C PRO A 188 -23.92 -10.19 -12.12
N ASN A 189 -24.36 -9.02 -11.64
CA ASN A 189 -24.26 -7.75 -12.34
C ASN A 189 -23.50 -6.75 -11.45
N ARG A 190 -22.31 -6.36 -11.88
CA ARG A 190 -21.47 -5.36 -11.21
C ARG A 190 -21.38 -4.12 -12.09
N ASP A 191 -21.86 -3.00 -11.58
CA ASP A 191 -21.88 -1.69 -12.26
C ASP A 191 -20.52 -0.98 -12.19
N ARG A 192 -19.72 -1.30 -11.16
CA ARG A 192 -18.37 -0.78 -10.90
C ARG A 192 -17.38 -1.92 -10.73
N VAL A 193 -16.09 -1.61 -10.82
CA VAL A 193 -14.99 -2.54 -10.50
C VAL A 193 -14.43 -2.13 -9.13
N LEU A 194 -14.75 -2.91 -8.09
CA LEU A 194 -14.33 -2.65 -6.72
C LEU A 194 -13.30 -3.69 -6.26
N ASN A 195 -12.29 -3.25 -5.53
CA ASN A 195 -11.20 -4.09 -5.08
C ASN A 195 -10.88 -3.84 -3.61
N VAL A 196 -10.72 -4.89 -2.82
CA VAL A 196 -10.31 -4.83 -1.41
C VAL A 196 -8.90 -5.40 -1.31
N ILE A 197 -7.95 -4.58 -0.86
CA ILE A 197 -6.55 -4.99 -0.68
C ILE A 197 -6.03 -4.81 0.74
N SER A 198 -6.71 -4.01 1.57
CA SER A 198 -6.22 -3.57 2.88
C SER A 198 -7.01 -4.14 4.06
N LEU A 199 -7.76 -5.23 3.87
CA LEU A 199 -8.51 -5.88 4.96
C LEU A 199 -7.57 -6.70 5.85
N GLU A 200 -6.98 -6.03 6.82
CA GLU A 200 -6.20 -6.63 7.91
C GLU A 200 -7.15 -7.36 8.87
N PHE A 201 -6.82 -8.59 9.24
CA PHE A 201 -7.72 -9.43 10.03
C PHE A 201 -7.06 -10.10 11.24
N SER A 202 -5.86 -9.68 11.66
CA SER A 202 -5.12 -10.29 12.78
C SER A 202 -5.92 -10.32 14.08
N GLU A 203 -6.76 -9.32 14.31
CA GLU A 203 -7.60 -9.18 15.51
C GLU A 203 -9.03 -9.73 15.34
N THR A 204 -9.25 -10.60 14.35
CA THR A 204 -10.55 -11.21 14.08
C THR A 204 -10.52 -12.72 14.24
N ARG A 205 -11.68 -13.38 14.24
CA ARG A 205 -11.77 -14.86 14.29
C ARG A 205 -11.13 -15.54 13.06
N LEU A 206 -11.01 -14.82 11.94
CA LEU A 206 -10.34 -15.33 10.73
C LEU A 206 -8.84 -15.57 10.97
N SER A 207 -8.22 -14.83 11.90
CA SER A 207 -6.81 -14.99 12.26
C SER A 207 -6.47 -16.41 12.71
N ASN A 208 -7.42 -17.11 13.33
CA ASN A 208 -7.28 -18.50 13.78
C ASN A 208 -7.17 -19.52 12.64
N LEU A 209 -7.59 -19.14 11.42
CA LEU A 209 -7.54 -20.01 10.24
C LEU A 209 -6.32 -19.78 9.36
N VAL A 210 -5.54 -18.73 9.64
CA VAL A 210 -4.41 -18.32 8.81
C VAL A 210 -3.15 -18.21 9.63
N GLU A 211 -2.15 -19.01 9.26
CA GLU A 211 -0.78 -18.93 9.75
C GLU A 211 0.13 -18.55 8.58
N THR A 212 0.90 -17.48 8.76
CA THR A 212 1.80 -16.97 7.71
C THR A 212 2.93 -17.98 7.42
N PRO A 213 3.57 -17.91 6.23
CA PRO A 213 4.65 -18.82 5.88
C PRO A 213 5.75 -18.84 6.95
N LYS A 214 6.32 -20.01 7.23
CA LYS A 214 7.35 -20.17 8.26
C LYS A 214 8.55 -19.25 8.03
N ILE A 215 8.93 -19.01 6.77
CA ILE A 215 10.04 -18.12 6.42
C ILE A 215 9.75 -16.66 6.80
N VAL A 216 8.50 -16.20 6.68
CA VAL A 216 8.07 -14.85 7.07
C VAL A 216 8.22 -14.67 8.58
N ARG A 217 7.68 -15.62 9.37
CA ARG A 217 7.79 -15.59 10.83
C ARG A 217 9.23 -15.63 11.32
N LYS A 218 10.10 -16.37 10.64
CA LYS A 218 11.54 -16.42 10.96
C LYS A 218 12.28 -15.11 10.70
N LEU A 219 11.87 -14.33 9.70
CA LEU A 219 12.58 -13.12 9.27
C LEU A 219 11.98 -11.82 9.82
N SER A 220 10.69 -11.82 10.12
CA SER A 220 9.92 -10.63 10.51
C SER A 220 10.49 -9.96 11.76
N TRP A 221 10.85 -8.69 11.64
CA TRP A 221 11.26 -7.88 12.80
C TRP A 221 10.16 -7.73 13.83
N VAL A 222 8.91 -7.51 13.40
CA VAL A 222 7.79 -7.40 14.35
C VAL A 222 7.59 -8.71 15.11
N GLU A 223 7.72 -9.84 14.42
CA GLU A 223 7.55 -11.16 15.03
C GLU A 223 8.62 -11.46 16.07
N ASN A 224 9.88 -11.16 15.78
CA ASN A 224 11.01 -11.60 16.59
C ASN A 224 11.53 -10.54 17.57
N LEU A 225 11.28 -9.26 17.32
CA LEU A 225 11.98 -8.15 17.99
C LEU A 225 11.04 -7.17 18.70
N TRP A 226 9.75 -7.17 18.39
CA TRP A 226 8.79 -6.27 19.04
C TRP A 226 8.41 -6.79 20.43
N PRO A 227 8.70 -6.06 21.52
CA PRO A 227 8.47 -6.55 22.87
C PRO A 227 6.98 -6.55 23.23
N GLU A 228 6.56 -7.54 24.04
CA GLU A 228 5.17 -7.65 24.53
C GLU A 228 4.77 -6.44 25.38
N GLU A 229 5.70 -5.91 26.20
CA GLU A 229 5.48 -4.75 27.08
C GLU A 229 5.79 -3.41 26.39
N SER A 230 5.75 -3.34 25.06
CA SER A 230 5.94 -2.08 24.33
C SER A 230 4.87 -1.07 24.70
N VAL A 231 5.26 0.19 24.92
CA VAL A 231 4.33 1.32 25.08
C VAL A 231 3.65 1.70 23.77
N PHE A 232 4.22 1.27 22.63
CA PHE A 232 3.66 1.47 21.30
C PHE A 232 2.87 0.26 20.85
N GLU A 233 1.78 0.51 20.11
CA GLU A 233 0.96 -0.52 19.50
C GLU A 233 1.76 -1.38 18.52
N ARG A 234 1.58 -2.71 18.62
CA ARG A 234 2.25 -3.68 17.77
C ARG A 234 1.74 -3.54 16.32
N PRO A 235 2.61 -3.36 15.32
CA PRO A 235 2.18 -3.25 13.92
C PRO A 235 1.56 -4.57 13.43
N ASN A 236 0.25 -4.55 13.16
CA ASN A 236 -0.48 -5.66 12.56
C ASN A 236 -0.54 -5.45 11.04
N VAL A 237 0.43 -6.02 10.33
CA VAL A 237 0.53 -5.93 8.86
C VAL A 237 0.84 -7.29 8.21
N GLN A 238 0.69 -8.38 8.96
CA GLN A 238 1.12 -9.71 8.54
C GLN A 238 0.00 -10.55 7.90
N LYS A 239 -1.27 -10.16 8.09
CA LYS A 239 -2.44 -10.95 7.67
C LYS A 239 -3.50 -10.07 6.99
N TYR A 240 -3.42 -9.98 5.66
CA TYR A 240 -4.40 -9.32 4.80
C TYR A 240 -5.22 -10.31 4.01
N CYS A 241 -6.52 -10.04 3.90
CA CYS A 241 -7.43 -10.69 2.98
C CYS A 241 -7.64 -9.77 1.78
N LEU A 242 -7.39 -10.28 0.58
CA LEU A 242 -7.54 -9.52 -0.66
C LEU A 242 -8.66 -10.13 -1.51
N MET A 243 -9.66 -9.31 -1.82
CA MET A 243 -10.85 -9.68 -2.58
C MET A 243 -10.99 -8.73 -3.75
N GLY A 244 -10.67 -9.22 -4.95
CA GLY A 244 -10.71 -8.41 -6.16
C GLY A 244 -11.58 -9.06 -7.22
N VAL A 245 -12.50 -8.30 -7.79
CA VAL A 245 -13.26 -8.75 -8.95
C VAL A 245 -12.39 -8.72 -10.21
N LYS A 246 -12.81 -9.44 -11.25
CA LYS A 246 -12.21 -9.36 -12.59
C LYS A 246 -12.02 -7.91 -13.02
N ASP A 247 -10.88 -7.66 -13.67
CA ASP A 247 -10.43 -6.35 -14.17
C ASP A 247 -10.03 -5.34 -13.08
N SER A 248 -10.00 -5.75 -11.80
CA SER A 248 -9.41 -4.92 -10.75
C SER A 248 -7.92 -4.66 -11.00
N TYR A 249 -7.49 -3.42 -10.78
CA TYR A 249 -6.12 -2.97 -11.00
C TYR A 249 -5.64 -2.09 -9.84
N THR A 250 -4.44 -2.37 -9.35
CA THR A 250 -3.69 -1.53 -8.42
C THR A 250 -2.43 -1.07 -9.13
N ASP A 251 -2.21 0.25 -9.18
CA ASP A 251 -1.10 0.83 -9.94
C ASP A 251 0.27 0.60 -9.29
N PHE A 252 1.34 1.00 -9.99
CA PHE A 252 2.71 0.80 -9.53
C PHE A 252 2.96 1.46 -8.18
N HIS A 253 3.49 0.69 -7.25
CA HIS A 253 3.86 1.16 -5.92
C HIS A 253 5.03 0.34 -5.37
N ILE A 254 5.62 0.84 -4.29
CA ILE A 254 6.49 0.11 -3.39
C ILE A 254 5.68 -0.11 -2.11
N ASP A 255 5.72 -1.32 -1.56
CA ASP A 255 5.05 -1.59 -0.29
C ASP A 255 5.59 -0.72 0.84
N PHE A 256 4.68 -0.32 1.74
CA PHE A 256 4.97 0.61 2.82
C PHE A 256 6.18 0.18 3.67
N GLY A 257 7.04 1.15 4.02
CA GLY A 257 8.32 0.93 4.71
C GLY A 257 9.33 0.10 3.92
N GLY A 258 9.11 -0.09 2.61
CA GLY A 258 9.88 -1.00 1.77
C GLY A 258 9.75 -2.46 2.20
N THR A 259 8.64 -2.85 2.82
CA THR A 259 8.45 -4.22 3.31
C THR A 259 8.61 -5.26 2.20
N SER A 260 9.03 -6.47 2.59
CA SER A 260 8.86 -7.66 1.76
C SER A 260 7.44 -8.19 1.93
N VAL A 261 6.90 -8.86 0.91
CA VAL A 261 5.53 -9.37 0.89
C VAL A 261 5.50 -10.86 0.61
N TRP A 262 4.56 -11.56 1.26
CA TRP A 262 4.11 -12.87 0.83
C TRP A 262 2.67 -12.78 0.30
N TYR A 263 2.37 -13.49 -0.78
CA TYR A 263 1.08 -13.42 -1.47
C TYR A 263 0.65 -14.79 -1.97
N HIS A 264 -0.44 -15.33 -1.41
CA HIS A 264 -1.00 -16.62 -1.77
C HIS A 264 -2.37 -16.45 -2.43
N VAL A 265 -2.53 -16.96 -3.65
CA VAL A 265 -3.83 -16.95 -4.34
C VAL A 265 -4.62 -18.19 -3.93
N LEU A 266 -5.64 -18.02 -3.09
CA LEU A 266 -6.51 -19.13 -2.69
C LEU A 266 -7.45 -19.55 -3.83
N ARG A 267 -7.97 -18.57 -4.56
CA ARG A 267 -8.86 -18.78 -5.72
C ARG A 267 -8.67 -17.67 -6.75
N GLY A 268 -8.73 -18.04 -8.03
CA GLY A 268 -8.59 -17.10 -9.15
C GLY A 268 -7.15 -16.97 -9.62
N GLU A 269 -6.78 -15.77 -10.06
CA GLU A 269 -5.45 -15.45 -10.57
C GLU A 269 -5.14 -13.97 -10.35
N LYS A 270 -3.86 -13.65 -10.13
CA LYS A 270 -3.32 -12.29 -10.14
C LYS A 270 -2.16 -12.22 -11.13
N ILE A 271 -1.98 -11.07 -11.77
CA ILE A 271 -0.84 -10.78 -12.63
C ILE A 271 -0.11 -9.60 -12.04
N PHE A 272 1.15 -9.81 -11.66
CA PHE A 272 2.05 -8.78 -11.16
C PHE A 272 2.93 -8.27 -12.30
N TYR A 273 3.15 -6.96 -12.33
CA TYR A 273 4.10 -6.29 -13.21
C TYR A 273 5.25 -5.81 -12.35
N LEU A 274 6.40 -6.48 -12.43
CA LEU A 274 7.51 -6.38 -11.49
C LEU A 274 8.66 -5.58 -12.09
N ILE A 275 9.16 -4.59 -11.36
CA ILE A 275 10.29 -3.74 -11.76
C ILE A 275 11.33 -3.79 -10.63
N SER A 276 12.58 -4.06 -11.00
CA SER A 276 13.66 -4.17 -10.03
C SER A 276 13.97 -2.80 -9.39
N PRO A 277 14.30 -2.74 -8.09
CA PRO A 277 14.55 -1.49 -7.37
C PRO A 277 15.98 -0.97 -7.60
N THR A 278 16.37 -0.78 -8.86
CA THR A 278 17.64 -0.14 -9.18
C THR A 278 17.60 1.34 -8.78
N PRO A 279 18.74 1.98 -8.48
CA PRO A 279 18.77 3.42 -8.21
C PRO A 279 18.10 4.26 -9.32
N ALA A 280 18.25 3.87 -10.59
CA ALA A 280 17.60 4.53 -11.71
C ALA A 280 16.07 4.37 -11.68
N ASN A 281 15.57 3.15 -11.46
CA ASN A 281 14.13 2.88 -11.41
C ASN A 281 13.47 3.55 -10.20
N LEU A 282 14.14 3.62 -9.05
CA LEU A 282 13.63 4.31 -7.86
C LEU A 282 13.52 5.82 -8.08
N ALA A 283 14.51 6.44 -8.76
CA ALA A 283 14.45 7.85 -9.11
C ALA A 283 13.31 8.15 -10.10
N LEU A 284 13.13 7.29 -11.12
CA LEU A 284 12.01 7.39 -12.05
C LEU A 284 10.66 7.21 -11.34
N PHE A 285 10.57 6.26 -10.41
CA PHE A 285 9.37 6.00 -9.63
C PHE A 285 8.96 7.23 -8.79
N GLU A 286 9.92 7.83 -8.08
CA GLU A 286 9.68 9.04 -7.29
C GLU A 286 9.22 10.22 -8.16
N GLN A 287 9.84 10.40 -9.34
CA GLN A 287 9.44 11.42 -10.31
C GLN A 287 8.04 11.16 -10.89
N TRP A 288 7.72 9.90 -11.22
CA TRP A 288 6.41 9.52 -11.73
C TRP A 288 5.32 9.72 -10.67
N ASN A 289 5.57 9.32 -9.43
CA ASN A 289 4.58 9.40 -8.34
C ASN A 289 4.27 10.85 -7.91
N SER A 290 5.21 11.77 -8.13
CA SER A 290 5.01 13.22 -7.89
C SER A 290 4.47 13.98 -9.11
N SER A 291 4.23 13.29 -10.24
CA SER A 291 3.78 13.91 -11.48
C SER A 291 2.29 14.26 -11.44
N SER A 292 1.92 15.44 -11.98
CA SER A 292 0.51 15.83 -12.16
C SER A 292 -0.25 14.92 -13.13
N ASN A 293 0.47 14.17 -13.98
CA ASN A 293 -0.11 13.32 -15.01
C ASN A 293 0.09 11.83 -14.70
N GLN A 294 0.38 11.48 -13.44
CA GLN A 294 0.63 10.10 -13.00
C GLN A 294 -0.46 9.13 -13.50
N ASN A 295 -1.72 9.52 -13.35
CA ASN A 295 -2.90 8.73 -13.72
C ASN A 295 -3.15 8.61 -15.24
N GLU A 296 -2.30 9.19 -16.07
CA GLU A 296 -2.36 9.17 -17.53
C GLU A 296 -1.13 8.48 -18.15
N MET A 297 -0.19 8.00 -17.32
CA MET A 297 1.06 7.38 -17.74
C MET A 297 1.20 5.98 -17.13
N PHE A 298 1.54 5.01 -17.97
CA PHE A 298 1.89 3.67 -17.50
C PHE A 298 3.38 3.62 -17.13
N PHE A 299 3.70 3.56 -15.83
CA PHE A 299 5.09 3.62 -15.35
C PHE A 299 6.00 2.53 -15.95
N GLY A 300 5.44 1.37 -16.29
CA GLY A 300 6.18 0.29 -16.96
C GLY A 300 6.80 0.68 -18.31
N ASP A 301 6.36 1.78 -18.94
CA ASP A 301 6.96 2.33 -20.17
C ASP A 301 8.20 3.20 -19.92
N GLN A 302 8.46 3.59 -18.67
CA GLN A 302 9.57 4.49 -18.31
C GLN A 302 10.85 3.75 -17.92
N VAL A 303 10.77 2.43 -17.71
CA VAL A 303 11.87 1.59 -17.23
C VAL A 303 12.33 0.62 -18.31
N ASP A 304 13.57 0.15 -18.21
CA ASP A 304 14.14 -0.79 -19.19
C ASP A 304 13.39 -2.13 -19.23
N MET A 305 13.04 -2.67 -18.05
CA MET A 305 12.42 -3.99 -17.91
C MET A 305 11.28 -3.96 -16.90
N CYS A 306 10.08 -4.35 -17.35
CA CYS A 306 8.90 -4.57 -16.54
C CYS A 306 8.39 -6.00 -16.77
N TYR A 307 8.59 -6.89 -15.80
CA TYR A 307 8.34 -8.32 -15.95
C TYR A 307 6.90 -8.69 -15.60
N LYS A 308 6.25 -9.48 -16.45
CA LYS A 308 4.91 -9.99 -16.18
C LYS A 308 4.98 -11.35 -15.45
N CYS A 309 4.42 -11.40 -14.25
CA CYS A 309 4.37 -12.59 -13.40
C CYS A 309 2.92 -13.02 -13.15
N SER A 310 2.52 -14.20 -13.64
CA SER A 310 1.19 -14.79 -13.35
C SER A 310 1.26 -15.61 -12.07
N VAL A 311 0.43 -15.27 -11.09
CA VAL A 311 0.24 -15.98 -9.83
C VAL A 311 -1.12 -16.66 -9.88
N LYS A 312 -1.10 -17.95 -10.18
CA LYS A 312 -2.31 -18.78 -10.29
C LYS A 312 -2.75 -19.29 -8.93
N GLN A 313 -4.00 -19.74 -8.86
CA GLN A 313 -4.53 -20.44 -7.69
C GLN A 313 -3.57 -21.53 -7.15
N GLY A 314 -3.30 -21.48 -5.85
CA GLY A 314 -2.40 -22.37 -5.13
C GLY A 314 -0.93 -21.93 -5.09
N ASN A 315 -0.53 -20.98 -5.95
CA ASN A 315 0.81 -20.43 -5.95
C ASN A 315 1.00 -19.43 -4.80
N THR A 316 2.25 -19.30 -4.35
CA THR A 316 2.69 -18.29 -3.38
C THR A 316 3.84 -17.49 -3.97
N LEU A 317 3.66 -16.18 -4.11
CA LEU A 317 4.71 -15.25 -4.52
C LEU A 317 5.29 -14.56 -3.27
N PHE A 318 6.61 -14.43 -3.23
CA PHE A 318 7.31 -13.59 -2.28
C PHE A 318 8.00 -12.46 -3.03
N ILE A 319 7.67 -11.21 -2.70
CA ILE A 319 8.24 -10.02 -3.30
C ILE A 319 9.24 -9.44 -2.31
N PRO A 320 10.51 -9.23 -2.69
CA PRO A 320 11.50 -8.69 -1.78
C PRO A 320 11.43 -7.16 -1.66
N THR A 321 12.15 -6.67 -0.67
CA THR A 321 12.31 -5.26 -0.32
C THR A 321 12.45 -4.34 -1.54
N GLY A 322 11.58 -3.33 -1.61
CA GLY A 322 11.69 -2.21 -2.55
C GLY A 322 11.21 -2.46 -3.98
N TRP A 323 10.89 -3.71 -4.35
CA TRP A 323 10.43 -4.02 -5.71
C TRP A 323 9.17 -3.22 -6.08
N ILE A 324 9.27 -2.45 -7.16
CA ILE A 324 8.15 -1.65 -7.66
C ILE A 324 7.22 -2.60 -8.41
N HIS A 325 5.93 -2.57 -8.10
CA HIS A 325 5.00 -3.46 -8.76
C HIS A 325 3.57 -2.91 -8.91
N ALA A 326 2.91 -3.32 -9.99
CA ALA A 326 1.48 -3.13 -10.22
C ALA A 326 0.77 -4.49 -10.30
N VAL A 327 -0.54 -4.53 -10.05
CA VAL A 327 -1.30 -5.78 -9.97
C VAL A 327 -2.59 -5.71 -10.77
N LEU A 328 -2.77 -6.63 -11.72
CA LEU A 328 -4.03 -6.88 -12.43
C LEU A 328 -4.70 -8.15 -11.90
N THR A 329 -6.02 -8.10 -11.77
CA THR A 329 -6.87 -9.23 -11.37
C THR A 329 -7.61 -9.75 -12.60
N PRO A 330 -7.04 -10.72 -13.35
CA PRO A 330 -7.61 -11.15 -14.63
C PRO A 330 -8.98 -11.83 -14.51
N VAL A 331 -9.27 -12.42 -13.37
CA VAL A 331 -10.51 -13.10 -12.98
C VAL A 331 -10.78 -12.81 -11.50
N ASP A 332 -12.02 -12.97 -11.06
CA ASP A 332 -12.39 -12.89 -9.63
C ASP A 332 -11.42 -13.69 -8.75
N CYS A 333 -10.89 -13.02 -7.74
CA CYS A 333 -9.77 -13.53 -6.96
C CYS A 333 -9.96 -13.30 -5.46
N LEU A 334 -9.69 -14.36 -4.70
CA LEU A 334 -9.53 -14.33 -3.25
C LEU A 334 -8.10 -14.75 -2.94
N ALA A 335 -7.36 -13.89 -2.25
CA ALA A 335 -5.98 -14.11 -1.88
C ALA A 335 -5.72 -13.71 -0.42
N PHE A 336 -4.62 -14.26 0.13
CA PHE A 336 -4.10 -13.89 1.43
C PHE A 336 -2.67 -13.39 1.26
N GLY A 337 -2.29 -12.39 2.03
CA GLY A 337 -0.93 -11.89 2.01
C GLY A 337 -0.55 -11.18 3.29
N GLY A 338 0.64 -10.62 3.29
CA GLY A 338 1.16 -9.87 4.42
C GLY A 338 2.54 -9.32 4.17
N ASN A 339 2.88 -8.31 4.95
CA ASN A 339 4.09 -7.53 4.85
C ASN A 339 5.00 -7.86 6.04
N PHE A 340 6.32 -7.80 5.82
CA PHE A 340 7.31 -8.01 6.86
C PHE A 340 8.63 -7.28 6.56
N LEU A 341 9.24 -6.74 7.61
CA LEU A 341 10.60 -6.19 7.59
C LEU A 341 11.60 -7.25 8.04
N HIS A 342 12.82 -7.22 7.53
CA HIS A 342 13.86 -8.20 7.85
C HIS A 342 15.29 -7.67 7.68
N SER A 343 16.27 -8.40 8.19
CA SER A 343 17.67 -7.96 8.19
C SER A 343 18.44 -8.21 6.88
N LEU A 344 17.86 -8.87 5.87
CA LEU A 344 18.57 -9.20 4.62
C LEU A 344 18.83 -7.98 3.72
N ASN A 345 18.01 -6.93 3.80
CA ASN A 345 18.17 -5.72 2.98
C ASN A 345 17.68 -4.45 3.69
N ILE A 346 18.33 -4.14 4.81
CA ILE A 346 17.99 -2.99 5.67
C ILE A 346 18.13 -1.66 4.92
N ASP A 347 19.18 -1.51 4.11
CA ASP A 347 19.45 -0.28 3.35
C ASP A 347 18.28 0.08 2.42
N MET A 348 17.71 -0.91 1.72
CA MET A 348 16.58 -0.69 0.83
C MET A 348 15.29 -0.37 1.60
N GLN A 349 15.05 -0.98 2.77
CA GLN A 349 13.91 -0.63 3.63
C GLN A 349 13.98 0.85 4.06
N ILE A 350 15.16 1.30 4.51
CA ILE A 350 15.39 2.72 4.85
C ILE A 350 15.18 3.61 3.62
N ARG A 351 15.71 3.21 2.47
CA ARG A 351 15.59 4.01 1.25
C ARG A 351 14.13 4.20 0.82
N ALA A 352 13.33 3.14 0.88
CA ALA A 352 11.90 3.20 0.60
C ALA A 352 11.18 4.12 1.59
N TYR A 353 11.47 4.01 2.89
CA TYR A 353 10.95 4.90 3.92
C TYR A 353 11.29 6.39 3.65
N GLU A 354 12.53 6.68 3.23
CA GLU A 354 12.91 8.05 2.88
C GLU A 354 12.22 8.55 1.59
N ILE A 355 11.96 7.67 0.62
CA ILE A 355 11.13 8.01 -0.57
C ILE A 355 9.71 8.37 -0.12
N GLU A 356 9.09 7.59 0.77
CA GLU A 356 7.75 7.87 1.32
C GLU A 356 7.68 9.22 2.04
N LYS A 357 8.72 9.57 2.81
CA LYS A 357 8.83 10.89 3.46
C LYS A 357 8.84 12.02 2.43
N ARG A 358 9.66 11.91 1.36
CA ARG A 358 9.76 12.95 0.32
C ARG A 358 8.49 13.09 -0.51
N LEU A 359 7.78 11.99 -0.73
CA LEU A 359 6.50 11.98 -1.43
C LEU A 359 5.32 12.49 -0.58
N SER A 360 5.55 12.85 0.69
CA SER A 360 4.50 13.25 1.63
C SER A 360 3.37 12.21 1.72
N THR A 361 3.71 10.92 1.67
CA THR A 361 2.73 9.83 1.78
C THR A 361 1.95 9.98 3.09
N ALA A 362 0.62 9.79 3.05
CA ALA A 362 -0.19 9.87 4.27
C ALA A 362 0.14 8.72 5.23
N GLU A 363 0.04 8.96 6.54
CA GLU A 363 0.42 7.99 7.58
C GLU A 363 -0.29 6.64 7.47
N LEU A 364 -1.55 6.64 7.01
CA LEU A 364 -2.33 5.41 6.79
C LEU A 364 -1.69 4.46 5.77
N PHE A 365 -0.86 4.99 4.86
CA PHE A 365 -0.18 4.23 3.82
C PHE A 365 1.31 3.99 4.12
N LYS A 366 1.75 4.26 5.35
CA LYS A 366 3.12 3.98 5.82
C LYS A 366 3.13 2.81 6.79
N PHE A 367 4.32 2.23 6.99
CA PHE A 367 4.50 1.18 7.98
C PHE A 367 4.26 1.75 9.40
N PRO A 368 3.33 1.20 10.19
CA PRO A 368 3.07 1.69 11.54
C PRO A 368 4.30 1.54 12.43
N ASN A 369 4.70 2.63 13.11
CA ASN A 369 5.84 2.63 14.04
C ASN A 369 7.17 2.14 13.40
N PHE A 370 7.44 2.52 12.14
CA PHE A 370 8.63 2.12 11.40
C PHE A 370 9.95 2.43 12.13
N GLU A 371 10.12 3.67 12.61
CA GLU A 371 11.33 4.06 13.35
C GLU A 371 11.48 3.24 14.64
N THR A 372 10.37 2.99 15.36
CA THR A 372 10.37 2.19 16.59
C THR A 372 10.84 0.75 16.35
N VAL A 373 10.32 0.08 15.31
CA VAL A 373 10.80 -1.28 14.98
C VAL A 373 12.25 -1.26 14.52
N CYS A 374 12.70 -0.20 13.83
CA CYS A 374 14.11 -0.02 13.50
C CYS A 374 14.97 0.07 14.78
N TRP A 375 14.56 0.82 15.80
CA TRP A 375 15.30 0.90 17.07
C TRP A 375 15.45 -0.47 17.75
N TYR A 376 14.39 -1.28 17.78
CA TYR A 376 14.48 -2.66 18.28
C TYR A 376 15.40 -3.53 17.42
N ALA A 377 15.35 -3.39 16.10
CA ALA A 377 16.27 -4.07 15.19
C ALA A 377 17.74 -3.66 15.41
N GLY A 378 18.01 -2.37 15.65
CA GLY A 378 19.34 -1.85 15.95
C GLY A 378 19.93 -2.44 17.23
N LYS A 379 19.12 -2.51 18.29
CA LYS A 379 19.51 -3.16 19.55
C LYS A 379 19.83 -4.64 19.34
N HIS A 380 18.97 -5.37 18.63
CA HIS A 380 19.17 -6.78 18.34
C HIS A 380 20.44 -7.04 17.49
N LEU A 381 20.69 -6.20 16.49
CA LEU A 381 21.92 -6.28 15.68
C LEU A 381 23.16 -6.04 16.53
N LEU A 382 23.15 -5.06 17.44
CA LEU A 382 24.25 -4.81 18.36
C LEU A 382 24.58 -6.04 19.22
N ASP A 383 23.57 -6.67 19.81
CA ASP A 383 23.74 -7.87 20.64
C ASP A 383 24.25 -9.05 19.81
N THR A 384 23.72 -9.23 18.60
CA THR A 384 24.16 -10.27 17.66
C THR A 384 25.62 -10.09 17.26
N LEU A 385 26.04 -8.87 16.91
CA LEU A 385 27.42 -8.57 16.51
C LEU A 385 28.40 -8.76 17.68
N ARG A 386 28.00 -8.39 18.91
CA ARG A 386 28.78 -8.65 20.13
C ARG A 386 28.95 -10.15 20.37
N GLY A 387 27.86 -10.92 20.29
CA GLY A 387 27.90 -12.37 20.47
C GLY A 387 28.77 -13.07 19.43
N LEU A 388 28.73 -12.65 18.16
CA LEU A 388 29.60 -13.18 17.11
C LEU A 388 31.07 -12.90 17.41
N ARG A 389 31.40 -11.67 17.83
CA ARG A 389 32.76 -11.27 18.20
C ARG A 389 33.29 -12.08 19.38
N GLU A 390 32.49 -12.24 20.44
CA GLU A 390 32.84 -13.04 21.62
C GLU A 390 33.11 -14.52 21.25
N ASN A 391 32.34 -15.05 20.31
CA ASN A 391 32.52 -16.41 19.78
C ASN A 391 33.55 -16.51 18.65
N ARG A 392 34.31 -15.44 18.36
CA ARG A 392 35.31 -15.38 17.27
C ARG A 392 34.75 -15.79 15.90
N ARG A 393 33.48 -15.45 15.63
CA ARG A 393 32.82 -15.65 14.34
C ARG A 393 32.72 -14.34 13.60
N HIS A 394 32.84 -14.40 12.27
CA HIS A 394 32.63 -13.24 11.42
C HIS A 394 31.14 -13.07 11.09
N PRO A 395 30.58 -11.86 11.22
CA PRO A 395 29.24 -11.57 10.75
C PRO A 395 29.16 -11.63 9.23
N ALA A 396 27.99 -11.99 8.72
CA ALA A 396 27.70 -11.90 7.29
C ALA A 396 27.81 -10.44 6.82
N SER A 397 28.26 -10.23 5.58
CA SER A 397 28.46 -8.90 5.00
C SER A 397 27.17 -8.07 4.98
N TYR A 398 26.03 -8.71 4.68
CA TYR A 398 24.73 -8.05 4.65
C TYR A 398 24.32 -7.48 6.03
N LEU A 399 24.69 -8.17 7.12
CA LEU A 399 24.42 -7.69 8.48
C LEU A 399 25.26 -6.45 8.82
N ILE A 400 26.53 -6.42 8.42
CA ILE A 400 27.40 -5.25 8.61
C ILE A 400 26.89 -4.06 7.83
N ASN A 401 26.57 -4.25 6.55
CA ASN A 401 26.05 -3.19 5.70
C ASN A 401 24.70 -2.66 6.24
N GLY A 402 23.82 -3.57 6.65
CA GLY A 402 22.55 -3.20 7.25
C GLY A 402 22.70 -2.44 8.57
N ALA A 403 23.58 -2.89 9.47
CA ALA A 403 23.87 -2.17 10.72
C ALA A 403 24.45 -0.77 10.47
N LYS A 404 25.32 -0.61 9.46
CA LYS A 404 25.85 0.69 9.04
C LYS A 404 24.74 1.63 8.56
N ALA A 405 23.84 1.14 7.69
CA ALA A 405 22.71 1.91 7.20
C ALA A 405 21.79 2.35 8.35
N LEU A 406 21.40 1.41 9.22
CA LEU A 406 20.54 1.69 10.39
C LEU A 406 21.18 2.72 11.34
N ASN A 407 22.48 2.59 11.61
CA ASN A 407 23.22 3.51 12.47
C ASN A 407 23.30 4.93 11.88
N ASN A 408 23.44 5.06 10.56
CA ASN A 408 23.39 6.36 9.90
C ASN A 408 22.00 7.00 10.05
N SER A 409 20.93 6.24 9.85
CA SER A 409 19.55 6.70 10.06
C SER A 409 19.30 7.13 11.50
N PHE A 410 19.76 6.35 12.49
CA PHE A 410 19.63 6.71 13.90
C PHE A 410 20.29 8.04 14.25
N ARG A 411 21.47 8.32 13.68
CA ARG A 411 22.13 9.63 13.86
C ARG A 411 21.30 10.75 13.24
N SER A 412 20.72 10.55 12.06
CA SER A 412 19.86 11.54 11.42
C SER A 412 18.61 11.82 12.26
N TRP A 413 17.89 10.77 12.65
CA TRP A 413 16.65 10.90 13.42
C TRP A 413 16.92 11.52 14.78
N THR A 414 18.01 11.17 15.48
CA THR A 414 18.32 11.82 16.76
C THR A 414 18.70 13.28 16.64
N LEU A 415 19.34 13.69 15.55
CA LEU A 415 19.60 15.11 15.28
C LEU A 415 18.28 15.85 15.05
N GLU A 416 17.40 15.33 14.18
CA GLU A 416 16.06 15.88 13.93
C GLU A 416 15.26 16.01 15.24
N TRP A 417 15.29 14.99 16.09
CA TRP A 417 14.58 15.00 17.37
C TRP A 417 15.21 16.01 18.35
N SER A 418 16.53 16.15 18.37
CA SER A 418 17.21 17.15 19.21
C SER A 418 16.92 18.59 18.79
N GLU A 419 16.64 18.83 17.52
CA GLU A 419 16.19 20.12 17.00
C GLU A 419 14.72 20.40 17.33
N LEU A 420 13.90 19.35 17.50
CA LEU A 420 12.50 19.41 17.91
C LEU A 420 12.30 19.49 19.44
N GLU A 421 13.22 18.94 20.24
CA GLU A 421 13.13 18.83 21.70
C GLU A 421 13.89 19.93 22.46
N CYS A 422 13.22 21.07 22.62
CA CYS A 422 13.29 21.92 23.81
C CYS A 422 12.44 21.32 24.98
N CYS A 423 12.30 19.99 25.10
CA CYS A 423 11.60 19.26 26.19
C CYS A 423 12.01 17.75 26.24
N PRO A 424 11.81 17.01 27.36
CA PRO A 424 12.75 15.97 27.79
C PRO A 424 12.55 14.57 27.19
N ALA A 425 13.67 13.98 26.76
CA ALA A 425 13.80 12.67 26.11
C ALA A 425 13.33 11.45 26.96
N PRO A 426 12.85 10.37 26.31
CA PRO A 426 12.54 9.09 26.96
C PRO A 426 13.80 8.32 27.40
N SER A 427 13.65 7.51 28.45
CA SER A 427 14.70 6.84 29.22
C SER A 427 15.38 5.63 28.53
N SER A 428 15.17 5.42 27.24
CA SER A 428 15.71 4.29 26.47
C SER A 428 16.86 4.66 25.53
N ARG A 429 17.77 5.55 25.96
CA ARG A 429 19.00 5.84 25.20
C ARG A 429 19.88 4.60 25.10
N VAL A 430 19.86 3.92 23.95
CA VAL A 430 20.95 3.03 23.53
C VAL A 430 22.16 3.93 23.28
N ASN A 431 23.30 3.64 23.95
CA ASN A 431 24.49 4.48 23.89
C ASN A 431 25.13 4.44 22.47
N MET A 432 24.84 5.45 21.65
CA MET A 432 25.16 5.51 20.20
C MET A 432 26.65 5.62 19.89
N ASP A 433 27.47 6.04 20.85
CA ASP A 433 28.92 6.09 20.68
C ASP A 433 29.52 4.70 20.41
N THR A 434 28.87 3.65 20.94
CA THR A 434 29.33 2.26 20.77
C THR A 434 28.95 1.58 19.46
N LEU A 435 28.19 2.19 18.56
CA LEU A 435 28.03 1.67 17.18
C LEU A 435 29.03 2.32 16.22
N THR A 436 29.40 3.57 16.52
CA THR A 436 30.33 4.39 15.74
C THR A 436 31.76 3.90 15.83
N GLU A 437 32.22 3.53 17.02
CA GLU A 437 33.59 3.01 17.23
C GLU A 437 33.81 1.60 16.63
N TRP A 438 32.74 0.92 16.18
CA TRP A 438 32.79 -0.47 15.72
C TRP A 438 32.65 -0.65 14.20
N CYS A 439 32.21 0.38 13.48
CA CYS A 439 32.03 0.37 12.02
C CYS A 439 33.26 0.87 11.28
#